data_AF-A0A9P3C5R0-F1
#
_entry.id   AF-A0A9P3C5R0-F1
#
_cell.length_a   1.000
_cell.length_b   1.000
_cell.length_c   1.000
_cell.angle_alpha   90.00
_cell.angle_beta   90.00
_cell.angle_gamma   90.00
#
_symmetry.space_group_name_H-M   'P 1'
#
loop_
_entity.id
_entity.type
_entity.pdbx_description
1 polymer ?
#
loop_
_entity_poly.entity_id
_entity_poly.type
_entity_poly.pdbx_seq_one_letter_code
_entity_poly.pdbx_strand_id
1 'polypeptide(L)'
;MTWQTCTSGGSCTTNQGSVVMNANWRWVHQVGSTTNCYTGNTWDTSICSTDATCATECAVDGADYESTYEVTTSGSQLRLNFVTENSNGANVGSRLYMLADNTHYEMFKLLNQEFTFDVDVSNLPCGLNGALYFVTMDEDGGVSKYANNKAGAQYGFIQGQANVEGWTPSSNNKNTGLGNHGSCCAELDIWESNSISQALTPHPCDTATETMCTGDACGGTYSSDRYAGTCDPDGCDFNPYRMGNTTFYGPGKTINTNSPFTVVTQFITDDGTDTGTLSEIRRYYVQNGVTYAQPNSDISGITGNAINADYCTAENTVFDGPGTFAKHGGLSAMSEAMSTGMVLVMSLWDDYYADMLWLDSTYPTNASSSTPGAVRGSCSTDSGVPATIESASPNSYVIYSNIKVGPIGSTFSGGSSSGSSGSTSTSTKTSTTSTKTTTTATSTSTAVAQHYGQCGGQGWTGPTTCASPYTCTVQNAYYSQCL
;
A
#
# COMPACT_ATOMS: atom_id res chain seq x y z
N MET A 1 5.30 -13.05 7.91
CA MET A 1 4.26 -12.05 8.21
C MET A 1 2.91 -12.71 7.97
N THR A 2 2.09 -12.90 8.99
CA THR A 2 0.75 -13.48 8.82
C THR A 2 -0.25 -12.46 8.28
N TRP A 3 -1.20 -12.90 7.48
CA TRP A 3 -2.34 -12.09 7.01
C TRP A 3 -3.62 -12.94 7.13
N GLN A 4 -4.80 -12.41 6.80
CA GLN A 4 -6.05 -13.14 6.98
C GLN A 4 -6.95 -13.09 5.73
N THR A 5 -7.63 -14.20 5.46
CA THR A 5 -8.77 -14.25 4.53
C THR A 5 -10.06 -14.25 5.34
N CYS A 6 -10.96 -13.33 5.03
CA CYS A 6 -12.25 -13.18 5.69
C CYS A 6 -13.39 -13.71 4.81
N THR A 7 -14.45 -14.19 5.46
CA THR A 7 -15.68 -14.64 4.83
C THR A 7 -16.81 -13.67 5.15
N SER A 8 -17.89 -13.70 4.37
CA SER A 8 -19.10 -12.91 4.69
C SER A 8 -19.55 -13.18 6.13
N GLY A 9 -19.81 -12.10 6.88
CA GLY A 9 -20.11 -12.18 8.32
C GLY A 9 -18.89 -11.98 9.24
N GLY A 10 -17.68 -11.79 8.68
CA GLY A 10 -16.51 -11.29 9.40
C GLY A 10 -15.64 -12.36 10.07
N SER A 11 -15.88 -13.64 9.80
CA SER A 11 -14.99 -14.72 10.24
C SER A 11 -13.76 -14.77 9.34
N CYS A 12 -12.57 -14.70 9.94
CA CYS A 12 -11.30 -14.71 9.20
C CYS A 12 -10.39 -15.86 9.62
N THR A 13 -9.66 -16.43 8.65
CA THR A 13 -8.64 -17.45 8.84
C THR A 13 -7.26 -16.86 8.60
N THR A 14 -6.29 -17.20 9.45
CA THR A 14 -4.91 -16.75 9.29
C THR A 14 -4.19 -17.54 8.21
N ASN A 15 -3.52 -16.82 7.32
CA ASN A 15 -2.62 -17.34 6.31
C ASN A 15 -1.16 -17.09 6.73
N GLN A 16 -0.31 -18.09 6.49
CA GLN A 16 1.11 -18.02 6.83
C GLN A 16 1.90 -17.49 5.62
N GLY A 17 2.04 -16.18 5.53
CA GLY A 17 2.86 -15.53 4.50
C GLY A 17 4.30 -15.24 4.94
N SER A 18 5.15 -14.97 3.97
CA SER A 18 6.48 -14.38 4.14
C SER A 18 6.62 -13.11 3.30
N VAL A 19 7.67 -12.33 3.53
CA VAL A 19 7.98 -11.15 2.71
C VAL A 19 9.35 -11.32 2.07
N VAL A 20 9.55 -10.73 0.90
CA VAL A 20 10.83 -10.77 0.21
C VAL A 20 11.28 -9.41 -0.30
N MET A 21 12.55 -9.08 -0.04
CA MET A 21 13.17 -7.85 -0.53
C MET A 21 13.32 -7.89 -2.06
N ASN A 22 12.98 -6.79 -2.72
CA ASN A 22 13.20 -6.57 -4.14
C ASN A 22 14.68 -6.74 -4.54
N ALA A 23 14.91 -7.24 -5.76
CA ALA A 23 16.24 -7.56 -6.26
C ALA A 23 17.20 -6.36 -6.33
N ASN A 24 16.71 -5.13 -6.54
CA ASN A 24 17.56 -3.93 -6.66
C ASN A 24 18.31 -3.58 -5.37
N TRP A 25 17.85 -4.02 -4.20
CA TRP A 25 18.52 -3.75 -2.92
C TRP A 25 19.65 -4.73 -2.62
N ARG A 26 19.75 -5.81 -3.39
CA ARG A 26 20.60 -6.94 -3.08
C ARG A 26 21.99 -6.76 -3.64
N TRP A 27 22.94 -7.39 -2.99
CA TRP A 27 24.28 -7.47 -3.53
C TRP A 27 24.29 -8.30 -4.81
N VAL A 28 24.90 -7.75 -5.86
CA VAL A 28 25.08 -8.42 -7.16
C VAL A 28 26.57 -8.68 -7.36
N HIS A 29 26.95 -9.95 -7.44
CA HIS A 29 28.34 -10.38 -7.52
C HIS A 29 28.54 -11.45 -8.59
N GLN A 30 29.78 -11.59 -9.06
CA GLN A 30 30.12 -12.60 -10.05
C GLN A 30 29.92 -14.01 -9.46
N VAL A 31 29.33 -14.91 -10.25
CA VAL A 31 29.10 -16.31 -9.86
C VAL A 31 30.42 -16.97 -9.45
N GLY A 32 30.45 -17.56 -8.25
CA GLY A 32 31.63 -18.23 -7.71
C GLY A 32 32.75 -17.30 -7.21
N SER A 33 32.50 -15.99 -7.11
CA SER A 33 33.43 -14.98 -6.61
C SER A 33 32.73 -13.99 -5.67
N THR A 34 33.51 -13.17 -4.96
CA THR A 34 33.03 -12.01 -4.18
C THR A 34 33.24 -10.68 -4.92
N THR A 35 33.58 -10.74 -6.21
CA THR A 35 33.74 -9.54 -7.04
C THR A 35 32.37 -8.96 -7.36
N ASN A 36 32.16 -7.67 -7.08
CA ASN A 36 30.91 -6.99 -7.38
C ASN A 36 30.69 -6.88 -8.89
N CYS A 37 29.49 -7.22 -9.37
CA CYS A 37 29.05 -6.86 -10.71
C CYS A 37 28.52 -5.42 -10.77
N TYR A 38 28.05 -4.89 -9.65
CA TYR A 38 27.53 -3.53 -9.52
C TYR A 38 28.01 -2.91 -8.21
N THR A 39 28.54 -1.68 -8.25
CA THR A 39 29.03 -0.94 -7.07
C THR A 39 28.62 0.52 -7.17
N GLY A 40 28.03 1.05 -6.09
CA GLY A 40 27.48 2.40 -6.06
C GLY A 40 26.35 2.49 -7.08
N ASN A 41 26.61 3.20 -8.18
CA ASN A 41 25.69 3.32 -9.31
C ASN A 41 26.28 2.90 -10.66
N THR A 42 27.28 2.01 -10.65
CA THR A 42 27.99 1.58 -11.86
C THR A 42 28.16 0.07 -11.94
N TRP A 43 27.97 -0.49 -13.14
CA TRP A 43 28.24 -1.88 -13.48
C TRP A 43 29.73 -2.10 -13.81
N ASP A 44 30.28 -3.25 -13.43
CA ASP A 44 31.60 -3.69 -13.89
C ASP A 44 31.47 -4.28 -15.31
N THR A 45 31.83 -3.47 -16.32
CA THR A 45 31.71 -3.85 -17.73
C THR A 45 32.70 -4.92 -18.18
N SER A 46 33.68 -5.29 -17.35
CA SER A 46 34.54 -6.45 -17.62
C SER A 46 33.84 -7.78 -17.36
N ILE A 47 32.81 -7.79 -16.51
CA ILE A 47 31.92 -8.91 -16.23
C ILE A 47 30.61 -8.76 -17.03
N CYS A 48 30.00 -7.58 -16.92
CA CYS A 48 28.72 -7.23 -17.53
C CYS A 48 28.92 -6.51 -18.88
N SER A 49 29.38 -7.24 -19.88
CA SER A 49 29.63 -6.68 -21.22
C SER A 49 28.35 -6.48 -22.06
N THR A 50 27.33 -7.31 -21.82
CA THR A 50 25.98 -7.20 -22.39
C THR A 50 24.96 -7.59 -21.33
N ASP A 51 23.68 -7.25 -21.54
CA ASP A 51 22.61 -7.57 -20.60
C ASP A 51 22.48 -9.08 -20.36
N ALA A 52 22.56 -9.86 -21.44
CA ALA A 52 22.50 -11.32 -21.38
C ALA A 52 23.73 -11.94 -20.70
N THR A 53 24.94 -11.43 -20.98
CA THR A 53 26.17 -11.93 -20.35
C THR A 53 26.16 -11.64 -18.85
N CYS A 54 25.79 -10.42 -18.48
CA CYS A 54 25.69 -10.01 -17.08
C CYS A 54 24.70 -10.89 -16.31
N ALA A 55 23.53 -11.19 -16.90
CA ALA A 55 22.54 -12.07 -16.28
C ALA A 55 23.02 -13.51 -16.05
N THR A 56 24.00 -13.99 -16.82
CA THR A 56 24.57 -15.34 -16.64
C THR A 56 25.82 -15.36 -15.76
N GLU A 57 26.60 -14.27 -15.76
CA GLU A 57 27.87 -14.17 -15.03
C GLU A 57 27.68 -13.66 -13.59
N CYS A 58 26.54 -13.05 -13.28
CA CYS A 58 26.25 -12.46 -11.98
C CYS A 58 25.11 -13.18 -11.25
N ALA A 59 25.20 -13.20 -9.93
CA ALA A 59 24.18 -13.69 -9.02
C ALA A 59 23.67 -12.56 -8.13
N VAL A 60 22.40 -12.66 -7.77
CA VAL A 60 21.76 -11.84 -6.73
C VAL A 60 21.78 -12.64 -5.43
N ASP A 61 22.38 -12.08 -4.38
CA ASP A 61 22.59 -12.80 -3.12
C ASP A 61 21.40 -12.67 -2.15
N GLY A 62 21.46 -13.45 -1.07
CA GLY A 62 20.55 -13.33 0.07
C GLY A 62 20.59 -11.94 0.71
N ALA A 63 19.63 -11.67 1.59
CA ALA A 63 19.55 -10.42 2.34
C ALA A 63 19.52 -10.70 3.84
N ASP A 64 20.37 -10.00 4.58
CA ASP A 64 20.22 -9.87 6.03
C ASP A 64 19.24 -8.73 6.31
N TYR A 65 17.96 -9.08 6.44
CA TYR A 65 16.85 -8.13 6.54
C TYR A 65 17.01 -7.11 7.67
N GLU A 66 17.40 -7.57 8.86
CA GLU A 66 17.45 -6.70 10.04
C GLU A 66 18.75 -5.90 10.08
N SER A 67 19.91 -6.53 9.90
CA SER A 67 21.19 -5.83 10.10
C SER A 67 21.57 -4.89 8.96
N THR A 68 21.12 -5.18 7.74
CA THR A 68 21.49 -4.42 6.53
C THR A 68 20.41 -3.43 6.11
N TYR A 69 19.13 -3.78 6.32
CA TYR A 69 17.98 -3.02 5.82
C TYR A 69 16.98 -2.61 6.92
N GLU A 70 17.20 -3.00 8.18
CA GLU A 70 16.29 -2.81 9.32
C GLU A 70 14.82 -3.13 9.01
N VAL A 71 14.60 -4.21 8.27
CA VAL A 71 13.29 -4.78 8.01
C VAL A 71 13.02 -5.88 9.02
N THR A 72 11.90 -5.77 9.75
CA THR A 72 11.53 -6.73 10.79
C THR A 72 10.06 -7.15 10.66
N THR A 73 9.76 -8.38 11.11
CA THR A 73 8.38 -8.86 11.19
C THR A 73 8.08 -9.45 12.56
N SER A 74 6.85 -9.28 13.03
CA SER A 74 6.36 -9.88 14.28
C SER A 74 4.86 -10.21 14.15
N GLY A 75 4.53 -11.49 14.10
CA GLY A 75 3.16 -11.93 13.78
C GLY A 75 2.69 -11.38 12.43
N SER A 76 1.67 -10.53 12.45
CA SER A 76 1.12 -9.85 11.27
C SER A 76 1.81 -8.53 10.93
N GLN A 77 2.76 -8.07 11.74
CA GLN A 77 3.41 -6.78 11.56
C GLN A 77 4.65 -6.90 10.65
N LEU A 78 4.81 -5.93 9.75
CA LEU A 78 6.03 -5.61 9.01
C LEU A 78 6.41 -4.17 9.34
N ARG A 79 7.65 -3.96 9.78
CA ARG A 79 8.23 -2.64 10.01
C ARG A 79 9.38 -2.41 9.03
N LEU A 80 9.35 -1.26 8.37
CA LEU A 80 10.40 -0.80 7.46
C LEU A 80 11.00 0.48 8.02
N ASN A 81 12.29 0.49 8.33
CA ASN A 81 13.01 1.70 8.69
C ASN A 81 13.56 2.39 7.43
N PHE A 82 13.79 3.70 7.53
CA PHE A 82 14.20 4.52 6.40
C PHE A 82 15.70 4.42 6.13
N VAL A 83 16.56 4.74 7.10
CA VAL A 83 18.02 4.67 6.92
C VAL A 83 18.62 3.63 7.85
N THR A 84 19.44 2.74 7.29
CA THR A 84 20.17 1.72 8.05
C THR A 84 21.66 1.84 7.76
N GLU A 85 22.43 2.25 8.77
CA GLU A 85 23.89 2.28 8.68
C GLU A 85 24.46 0.88 8.87
N ASN A 86 25.24 0.42 7.91
CA ASN A 86 25.94 -0.87 7.98
C ASN A 86 27.41 -0.73 7.55
N SER A 87 28.16 -1.84 7.53
CA SER A 87 29.59 -1.82 7.21
C SER A 87 29.93 -1.36 5.79
N ASN A 88 28.95 -1.33 4.90
CA ASN A 88 29.07 -0.94 3.50
C ASN A 88 28.48 0.46 3.22
N GLY A 89 28.05 1.18 4.27
CA GLY A 89 27.40 2.49 4.20
C GLY A 89 25.89 2.43 4.44
N ALA A 90 25.23 3.59 4.38
CA ALA A 90 23.80 3.70 4.59
C ALA A 90 22.97 3.03 3.48
N ASN A 91 22.13 2.07 3.86
CA ASN A 91 20.96 1.67 3.08
C ASN A 91 19.84 2.72 3.27
N VAL A 92 19.10 3.01 2.20
CA VAL A 92 17.96 3.94 2.21
C VAL A 92 16.73 3.24 1.65
N GLY A 93 15.67 3.21 2.44
CA GLY A 93 14.40 2.61 2.09
C GLY A 93 14.44 1.09 1.90
N SER A 94 13.29 0.56 1.51
CA SER A 94 13.13 -0.83 1.11
C SER A 94 11.85 -1.02 0.30
N ARG A 95 11.80 -2.07 -0.52
CA ARG A 95 10.58 -2.52 -1.22
C ARG A 95 10.45 -4.02 -1.09
N LEU A 96 9.32 -4.48 -0.55
CA LEU A 96 9.06 -5.88 -0.27
C LEU A 96 7.77 -6.37 -0.91
N TYR A 97 7.75 -7.65 -1.24
CA TYR A 97 6.60 -8.35 -1.79
C TYR A 97 6.07 -9.40 -0.81
N MET A 98 4.76 -9.63 -0.78
CA MET A 98 4.18 -10.77 -0.07
C MET A 98 4.38 -12.06 -0.87
N LEU A 99 4.87 -13.10 -0.20
CA LEU A 99 5.07 -14.44 -0.73
C LEU A 99 4.01 -15.40 -0.17
N ALA A 100 3.42 -16.21 -1.07
CA ALA A 100 2.60 -17.36 -0.72
C ALA A 100 3.46 -18.52 -0.21
N ASP A 101 4.61 -18.72 -0.86
CA ASP A 101 5.63 -19.70 -0.51
C ASP A 101 7.03 -19.19 -0.88
N ASN A 102 8.05 -20.02 -0.71
CA ASN A 102 9.43 -19.62 -0.98
C ASN A 102 9.73 -19.29 -2.46
N THR A 103 8.84 -19.58 -3.39
CA THR A 103 9.08 -19.45 -4.84
C THR A 103 8.01 -18.66 -5.57
N HIS A 104 6.89 -18.35 -4.91
CA HIS A 104 5.75 -17.66 -5.52
C HIS A 104 5.29 -16.48 -4.68
N TYR A 105 5.03 -15.36 -5.35
CA TYR A 105 4.29 -14.25 -4.76
C TYR A 105 2.86 -14.67 -4.41
N GLU A 106 2.29 -14.04 -3.39
CA GLU A 106 0.86 -14.17 -3.13
C GLU A 106 0.07 -13.34 -4.15
N MET A 107 -0.81 -14.00 -4.88
CA MET A 107 -1.60 -13.40 -5.96
C MET A 107 -3.00 -13.01 -5.46
N PHE A 108 -3.27 -11.72 -5.37
CA PHE A 108 -4.55 -11.20 -4.88
C PHE A 108 -5.48 -10.86 -6.04
N LYS A 109 -6.69 -11.46 -6.04
CA LYS A 109 -7.78 -11.10 -6.95
C LYS A 109 -8.74 -10.16 -6.24
N LEU A 110 -8.79 -8.91 -6.70
CA LEU A 110 -9.37 -7.81 -5.91
C LEU A 110 -10.80 -7.45 -6.33
N LEU A 111 -11.26 -7.85 -7.51
CA LEU A 111 -12.62 -7.54 -7.98
C LEU A 111 -13.68 -8.07 -7.03
N ASN A 112 -14.62 -7.21 -6.64
CA ASN A 112 -15.70 -7.49 -5.68
C ASN A 112 -15.21 -7.94 -4.29
N GLN A 113 -13.96 -7.59 -3.96
CA GLN A 113 -13.35 -7.84 -2.65
C GLN A 113 -13.03 -6.51 -1.94
N GLU A 114 -12.67 -6.66 -0.67
CA GLU A 114 -12.19 -5.62 0.21
C GLU A 114 -10.79 -6.00 0.70
N PHE A 115 -9.84 -5.06 0.59
CA PHE A 115 -8.49 -5.17 1.13
C PHE A 115 -8.35 -4.21 2.32
N THR A 116 -7.80 -4.69 3.42
CA THR A 116 -7.73 -3.93 4.68
C THR A 116 -6.42 -4.18 5.40
N PHE A 117 -5.87 -3.16 6.02
CA PHE A 117 -4.66 -3.25 6.84
C PHE A 117 -4.66 -2.14 7.90
N ASP A 118 -3.89 -2.36 8.97
CA ASP A 118 -3.55 -1.33 9.94
C ASP A 118 -2.19 -0.73 9.59
N VAL A 119 -2.05 0.59 9.75
CA VAL A 119 -0.82 1.31 9.44
C VAL A 119 -0.44 2.28 10.54
N ASP A 120 0.87 2.39 10.81
CA ASP A 120 1.47 3.46 11.59
C ASP A 120 2.38 4.31 10.69
N VAL A 121 1.99 5.56 10.51
CA VAL A 121 2.70 6.59 9.73
C VAL A 121 3.20 7.72 10.61
N SER A 122 3.10 7.61 11.94
CA SER A 122 3.37 8.73 12.85
C SER A 122 4.83 9.19 12.83
N ASN A 123 5.72 8.37 12.27
CA ASN A 123 7.15 8.62 12.14
C ASN A 123 7.57 8.88 10.69
N LEU A 124 6.61 9.21 9.81
CA LEU A 124 6.87 9.59 8.42
C LEU A 124 6.67 11.11 8.26
N PRO A 125 7.74 11.92 8.21
CA PRO A 125 7.65 13.35 7.92
C PRO A 125 7.36 13.63 6.44
N CYS A 126 7.24 14.92 6.10
CA CYS A 126 7.24 15.40 4.70
C CYS A 126 8.44 14.83 3.92
N GLY A 127 8.24 14.48 2.65
CA GLY A 127 9.30 13.97 1.79
C GLY A 127 9.48 12.45 1.79
N LEU A 128 8.88 11.73 2.74
CA LEU A 128 8.85 10.27 2.73
C LEU A 128 7.50 9.76 2.24
N ASN A 129 7.52 8.54 1.71
CA ASN A 129 6.33 7.79 1.34
C ASN A 129 6.47 6.35 1.84
N GLY A 130 5.62 6.00 2.80
CA GLY A 130 5.34 4.62 3.14
C GLY A 130 4.22 4.11 2.23
N ALA A 131 4.58 3.40 1.17
CA ALA A 131 3.63 2.91 0.18
C ALA A 131 3.23 1.44 0.39
N LEU A 132 1.94 1.14 0.22
CA LEU A 132 1.39 -0.20 0.15
C LEU A 132 0.47 -0.26 -1.07
N TYR A 133 0.76 -1.15 -2.00
CA TYR A 133 0.15 -1.13 -3.34
C TYR A 133 0.18 -2.50 -4.01
N PHE A 134 -0.45 -2.61 -5.17
CA PHE A 134 -0.49 -3.83 -5.97
C PHE A 134 0.05 -3.59 -7.38
N VAL A 135 0.77 -4.56 -7.92
CA VAL A 135 1.27 -4.54 -9.30
C VAL A 135 1.03 -5.86 -10.01
N THR A 136 0.84 -5.83 -11.32
CA THR A 136 0.68 -7.07 -12.11
C THR A 136 2.04 -7.70 -12.46
N MET A 137 2.68 -8.28 -11.46
CA MET A 137 3.87 -9.12 -11.63
C MET A 137 3.49 -10.59 -11.83
N ASP A 138 4.35 -11.34 -12.52
CA ASP A 138 4.22 -12.79 -12.62
C ASP A 138 4.40 -13.47 -11.26
N GLU A 139 3.53 -14.43 -10.94
CA GLU A 139 3.51 -15.17 -9.67
C GLU A 139 4.89 -15.77 -9.31
N ASP A 140 5.62 -16.28 -10.30
CA ASP A 140 6.93 -16.92 -10.13
C ASP A 140 8.11 -15.94 -10.34
N GLY A 141 7.83 -14.65 -10.45
CA GLY A 141 8.80 -13.60 -10.78
C GLY A 141 9.44 -13.75 -12.16
N GLY A 142 8.80 -14.48 -13.08
CA GLY A 142 9.17 -14.61 -14.48
C GLY A 142 10.05 -15.83 -14.80
N VAL A 143 10.33 -16.75 -13.87
CA VAL A 143 11.22 -17.90 -14.15
C VAL A 143 10.69 -18.83 -15.22
N SER A 144 9.36 -18.99 -15.33
CA SER A 144 8.73 -19.79 -16.38
C SER A 144 8.84 -19.17 -17.77
N LYS A 145 9.00 -17.85 -17.85
CA LYS A 145 9.10 -17.10 -19.12
C LYS A 145 10.55 -16.86 -19.55
N TYR A 146 11.44 -16.63 -18.59
CA TYR A 146 12.80 -16.14 -18.85
C TYR A 146 13.85 -17.12 -18.36
N ALA A 147 14.42 -17.90 -19.29
CA ALA A 147 15.34 -18.99 -18.96
C ALA A 147 16.59 -18.55 -18.16
N ASN A 148 17.03 -17.31 -18.31
CA ASN A 148 18.18 -16.75 -17.58
C ASN A 148 17.81 -16.24 -16.19
N ASN A 149 16.52 -16.04 -15.90
CA ASN A 149 16.07 -15.78 -14.54
C ASN A 149 16.06 -17.08 -13.73
N LYS A 150 17.13 -17.33 -12.99
CA LYS A 150 17.21 -18.46 -12.05
C LYS A 150 16.81 -18.09 -10.62
N ALA A 151 16.50 -16.82 -10.39
CA ALA A 151 16.38 -16.20 -9.08
C ALA A 151 14.90 -15.97 -8.70
N GLY A 152 14.06 -15.64 -9.68
CA GLY A 152 12.60 -15.68 -9.62
C GLY A 152 11.94 -14.69 -8.68
N ALA A 153 10.75 -15.04 -8.18
CA ALA A 153 9.99 -14.22 -7.23
C ALA A 153 10.79 -13.82 -5.98
N GLN A 154 11.86 -14.55 -5.68
CA GLN A 154 12.72 -14.15 -4.58
C GLN A 154 13.73 -13.05 -4.97
N TYR A 155 14.24 -13.04 -6.21
CA TYR A 155 15.53 -12.37 -6.51
C TYR A 155 15.74 -11.91 -7.99
N GLY A 156 14.74 -11.98 -8.88
CA GLY A 156 14.92 -11.80 -10.34
C GLY A 156 15.10 -10.36 -10.84
N PHE A 157 15.83 -10.19 -11.96
CA PHE A 157 15.93 -8.95 -12.75
C PHE A 157 14.86 -8.87 -13.86
N ILE A 158 14.84 -7.76 -14.62
CA ILE A 158 13.89 -7.52 -15.72
C ILE A 158 14.01 -8.61 -16.79
N GLN A 159 12.97 -9.43 -16.90
CA GLN A 159 12.85 -10.47 -17.94
C GLN A 159 14.09 -11.38 -18.10
N GLY A 160 14.80 -11.66 -17.01
CA GLY A 160 16.02 -12.50 -17.02
C GLY A 160 17.23 -11.86 -17.72
N GLN A 161 17.21 -10.55 -17.92
CA GLN A 161 18.33 -9.76 -18.43
C GLN A 161 18.80 -8.79 -17.35
N ALA A 162 20.10 -8.43 -17.37
CA ALA A 162 20.54 -7.24 -16.66
C ALA A 162 20.05 -5.98 -17.39
N ASN A 163 20.45 -4.81 -16.91
CA ASN A 163 20.14 -3.52 -17.55
C ASN A 163 21.39 -2.65 -17.64
N VAL A 164 22.51 -3.25 -18.07
CA VAL A 164 23.81 -2.59 -18.19
C VAL A 164 23.91 -1.81 -19.51
N GLU A 165 23.23 -2.27 -20.55
CA GLU A 165 23.22 -1.60 -21.85
C GLU A 165 22.51 -0.24 -21.76
N GLY A 166 23.23 0.82 -22.12
CA GLY A 166 22.73 2.19 -22.01
C GLY A 166 22.70 2.74 -20.57
N TRP A 167 23.28 2.03 -19.60
CA TRP A 167 23.25 2.45 -18.20
C TRP A 167 23.87 3.83 -17.98
N THR A 168 23.07 4.74 -17.40
CA THR A 168 23.44 6.08 -17.01
C THR A 168 23.26 6.25 -15.51
N PRO A 169 24.34 6.44 -14.74
CA PRO A 169 24.26 6.71 -13.30
C PRO A 169 23.42 7.96 -13.01
N SER A 170 22.57 7.89 -11.97
CA SER A 170 21.81 9.05 -11.51
C SER A 170 22.76 10.12 -10.98
N SER A 171 22.51 11.38 -11.31
CA SER A 171 23.36 12.51 -10.89
C SER A 171 23.15 12.91 -9.42
N ASN A 172 21.99 12.58 -8.86
CA ASN A 172 21.57 12.95 -7.51
C ASN A 172 21.46 11.75 -6.55
N ASN A 173 21.53 10.51 -7.04
CA ASN A 173 21.48 9.30 -6.23
C ASN A 173 22.71 8.41 -6.49
N LYS A 174 23.48 8.13 -5.43
CA LYS A 174 24.74 7.37 -5.50
C LYS A 174 24.55 5.86 -5.73
N ASN A 175 23.32 5.36 -5.61
CA ASN A 175 23.00 3.93 -5.64
C ASN A 175 22.21 3.52 -6.90
N THR A 176 21.69 4.48 -7.68
CA THR A 176 20.78 4.22 -8.80
C THR A 176 21.28 4.77 -10.13
N GLY A 177 20.66 4.29 -11.20
CA GLY A 177 20.82 4.77 -12.56
C GLY A 177 19.70 4.22 -13.44
N LEU A 178 19.76 4.53 -14.73
CA LEU A 178 18.76 4.14 -15.72
C LEU A 178 19.47 3.42 -16.86
N GLY A 179 19.02 2.20 -17.19
CA GLY A 179 19.44 1.48 -18.39
C GLY A 179 18.43 1.65 -19.53
N ASN A 180 18.67 0.94 -20.64
CA ASN A 180 17.78 1.00 -21.80
C ASN A 180 16.42 0.35 -21.55
N HIS A 181 16.31 -0.63 -20.65
CA HIS A 181 15.08 -1.37 -20.42
C HIS A 181 14.29 -0.80 -19.25
N GLY A 182 12.97 -0.71 -19.42
CA GLY A 182 12.00 -0.51 -18.33
C GLY A 182 11.05 -1.71 -18.22
N SER A 183 10.34 -1.81 -17.10
CA SER A 183 9.35 -2.86 -16.83
C SER A 183 8.01 -2.20 -16.51
N CYS A 184 7.05 -2.39 -17.40
CA CYS A 184 5.73 -1.76 -17.38
C CYS A 184 4.66 -2.77 -16.97
N CYS A 185 3.81 -2.42 -16.01
CA CYS A 185 2.63 -3.19 -15.61
C CYS A 185 1.61 -2.24 -14.99
N ALA A 186 0.33 -2.64 -14.98
CA ALA A 186 -0.67 -1.90 -14.22
C ALA A 186 -0.34 -1.88 -12.73
N GLU A 187 -0.69 -0.78 -12.08
CA GLU A 187 -0.39 -0.50 -10.68
C GLU A 187 -1.65 0.03 -9.98
N LEU A 188 -1.85 -0.39 -8.74
CA LEU A 188 -2.95 0.02 -7.89
C LEU A 188 -2.39 0.45 -6.55
N ASP A 189 -2.20 1.74 -6.42
CA ASP A 189 -1.71 2.38 -5.21
C ASP A 189 -2.81 2.48 -4.19
N ILE A 190 -2.89 1.44 -3.34
CA ILE A 190 -3.83 1.44 -2.22
C ILE A 190 -3.53 2.59 -1.28
N TRP A 191 -2.25 2.83 -1.03
CA TRP A 191 -1.82 3.72 0.02
C TRP A 191 -0.44 4.27 -0.29
N GLU A 192 -0.37 5.54 -0.63
CA GLU A 192 0.86 6.31 -0.64
C GLU A 192 0.73 7.41 0.39
N SER A 193 1.63 7.49 1.37
CA SER A 193 1.42 8.38 2.50
C SER A 193 2.65 8.73 3.29
N ASN A 194 2.51 9.83 4.01
CA ASN A 194 3.23 10.09 5.25
C ASN A 194 2.25 10.62 6.30
N SER A 195 2.75 11.16 7.41
CA SER A 195 1.90 11.70 8.47
C SER A 195 1.07 12.92 8.04
N ILE A 196 1.35 13.55 6.90
CA ILE A 196 0.73 14.82 6.46
C ILE A 196 -0.36 14.60 5.42
N SER A 197 -0.08 13.76 4.42
CA SER A 197 -0.97 13.48 3.29
C SER A 197 -1.01 12.00 2.94
N GLN A 198 -2.07 11.59 2.23
CA GLN A 198 -2.20 10.25 1.65
C GLN A 198 -2.93 10.31 0.31
N ALA A 199 -2.66 9.34 -0.57
CA ALA A 199 -3.35 9.14 -1.85
C ALA A 199 -3.72 7.66 -2.07
N LEU A 200 -4.81 7.47 -2.83
CA LEU A 200 -5.24 6.20 -3.43
C LEU A 200 -5.31 6.43 -4.94
N THR A 201 -4.63 5.62 -5.74
CA THR A 201 -4.46 5.88 -7.17
C THR A 201 -4.43 4.58 -8.00
N PRO A 202 -5.41 4.34 -8.89
CA PRO A 202 -5.28 3.33 -9.93
C PRO A 202 -4.50 3.86 -11.15
N HIS A 203 -3.57 3.06 -11.64
CA HIS A 203 -2.72 3.32 -12.81
C HIS A 203 -2.89 2.20 -13.85
N PRO A 204 -3.79 2.37 -14.83
CA PRO A 204 -3.96 1.39 -15.89
C PRO A 204 -2.81 1.44 -16.89
N CYS A 205 -2.62 0.31 -17.57
CA CYS A 205 -1.76 0.20 -18.73
C CYS A 205 -2.52 -0.46 -19.88
N ASP A 206 -2.07 -0.22 -21.10
CA ASP A 206 -2.62 -0.82 -22.32
C ASP A 206 -2.53 -2.36 -22.31
N THR A 207 -1.60 -2.91 -21.53
CA THR A 207 -1.46 -4.34 -21.26
C THR A 207 -1.50 -4.59 -19.76
N ALA A 208 -2.36 -5.51 -19.32
CA ALA A 208 -2.56 -5.80 -17.91
C ALA A 208 -1.31 -6.41 -17.24
N THR A 209 -0.58 -7.28 -17.94
CA THR A 209 0.59 -8.01 -17.43
C THR A 209 1.91 -7.27 -17.69
N GLU A 210 2.97 -7.68 -16.99
CA GLU A 210 4.33 -7.17 -17.20
C GLU A 210 4.76 -7.20 -18.67
N THR A 211 5.34 -6.08 -19.11
CA THR A 211 5.91 -5.87 -20.44
C THR A 211 7.19 -5.05 -20.34
N MET A 212 8.23 -5.46 -21.06
CA MET A 212 9.46 -4.69 -21.15
C MET A 212 9.31 -3.58 -22.21
N CYS A 213 9.75 -2.38 -21.88
CA CYS A 213 9.85 -1.24 -22.78
C CYS A 213 11.32 -0.87 -23.02
N THR A 214 11.59 0.03 -23.97
CA THR A 214 12.97 0.44 -24.30
C THR A 214 13.10 1.95 -24.50
N GLY A 215 14.05 2.56 -23.78
CA GLY A 215 14.38 3.98 -23.85
C GLY A 215 13.20 4.89 -23.50
N ASP A 216 13.18 6.09 -24.08
CA ASP A 216 12.12 7.08 -23.82
C ASP A 216 10.72 6.63 -24.25
N ALA A 217 10.61 5.59 -25.08
CA ALA A 217 9.30 5.00 -25.42
C ALA A 217 8.64 4.28 -24.24
N CYS A 218 9.38 4.06 -23.14
CA CYS A 218 8.82 3.62 -21.87
C CYS A 218 7.83 4.64 -21.29
N GLY A 219 8.04 5.93 -21.53
CA GLY A 219 7.35 6.97 -20.77
C GLY A 219 7.66 6.89 -19.27
N GLY A 220 6.70 7.29 -18.45
CA GLY A 220 6.86 7.35 -17.01
C GLY A 220 7.86 8.42 -16.53
N THR A 221 8.02 8.50 -15.22
CA THR A 221 8.81 9.53 -14.53
C THR A 221 10.24 9.68 -15.05
N TYR A 222 10.86 8.61 -15.52
CA TYR A 222 12.27 8.58 -15.89
C TYR A 222 12.55 8.78 -17.39
N SER A 223 11.52 9.04 -18.19
CA SER A 223 11.66 9.32 -19.63
C SER A 223 11.56 10.82 -19.93
N SER A 224 12.02 11.23 -21.11
CA SER A 224 11.94 12.64 -21.55
C SER A 224 10.51 13.17 -21.70
N ASP A 225 9.56 12.30 -22.03
CA ASP A 225 8.12 12.54 -21.98
C ASP A 225 7.44 11.41 -21.20
N ARG A 226 6.91 11.73 -20.01
CA ARG A 226 6.25 10.73 -19.15
C ARG A 226 5.01 10.10 -19.81
N TYR A 227 4.40 10.76 -20.79
CA TYR A 227 3.16 10.29 -21.44
C TYR A 227 3.39 9.52 -22.75
N ALA A 228 4.65 9.28 -23.12
CA ALA A 228 5.02 8.58 -24.35
C ALA A 228 4.75 7.07 -24.29
N GLY A 229 4.63 6.50 -23.10
CA GLY A 229 4.52 5.07 -22.84
C GLY A 229 3.11 4.49 -22.98
N THR A 230 3.00 3.24 -22.51
CA THR A 230 1.79 2.40 -22.54
C THR A 230 1.08 2.31 -21.18
N CYS A 231 1.60 2.99 -20.17
CA CYS A 231 1.04 3.05 -18.82
C CYS A 231 0.72 4.49 -18.46
N ASP A 232 -0.34 4.67 -17.68
CA ASP A 232 -0.69 5.97 -17.10
C ASP A 232 0.24 6.31 -15.94
N PRO A 233 1.14 7.31 -16.08
CA PRO A 233 2.08 7.64 -15.02
C PRO A 233 1.46 8.51 -13.91
N ASP A 234 0.27 9.08 -14.13
CA ASP A 234 -0.38 10.03 -13.22
C ASP A 234 -1.49 9.36 -12.40
N GLY A 235 -2.27 8.50 -13.05
CA GLY A 235 -3.37 7.79 -12.43
C GLY A 235 -4.62 8.65 -12.23
N CYS A 236 -5.62 8.09 -11.53
CA CYS A 236 -6.80 8.83 -11.07
C CYS A 236 -6.80 8.92 -9.53
N ASP A 237 -6.10 9.89 -8.96
CA ASP A 237 -5.83 9.93 -7.52
C ASP A 237 -6.99 10.47 -6.69
N PHE A 238 -7.07 10.00 -5.44
CA PHE A 238 -7.88 10.61 -4.40
C PHE A 238 -7.01 10.91 -3.16
N ASN A 239 -6.49 12.13 -3.11
CA ASN A 239 -5.92 12.74 -1.91
C ASN A 239 -6.95 13.72 -1.28
N PRO A 240 -7.46 13.48 -0.06
CA PRO A 240 -8.44 14.33 0.61
C PRO A 240 -8.03 15.80 0.72
N TYR A 241 -6.75 16.08 0.92
CA TYR A 241 -6.23 17.44 0.98
C TYR A 241 -6.32 18.10 -0.40
N ARG A 242 -5.90 17.38 -1.46
CA ARG A 242 -6.01 17.82 -2.87
C ARG A 242 -7.45 18.03 -3.31
N MET A 243 -8.37 17.22 -2.76
CA MET A 243 -9.82 17.34 -2.93
C MET A 243 -10.46 18.39 -2.01
N GLY A 244 -9.66 19.25 -1.37
CA GLY A 244 -10.13 20.43 -0.64
C GLY A 244 -10.38 20.23 0.86
N ASN A 245 -10.42 18.98 1.34
CA ASN A 245 -10.62 18.71 2.77
C ASN A 245 -9.28 18.62 3.51
N THR A 246 -8.79 19.76 3.96
CA THR A 246 -7.49 19.88 4.64
C THR A 246 -7.53 19.44 6.12
N THR A 247 -8.69 19.08 6.67
CA THR A 247 -8.88 18.73 8.09
C THR A 247 -9.19 17.25 8.33
N PHE A 248 -9.26 16.45 7.26
CA PHE A 248 -9.58 15.03 7.35
C PHE A 248 -8.39 14.19 7.80
N TYR A 249 -7.25 14.27 7.12
CA TYR A 249 -6.08 13.43 7.37
C TYR A 249 -4.86 14.24 7.80
N GLY A 250 -4.19 13.81 8.87
CA GLY A 250 -2.93 14.38 9.37
C GLY A 250 -2.84 14.46 10.90
N PRO A 251 -1.80 15.12 11.46
CA PRO A 251 -1.55 15.07 12.90
C PRO A 251 -2.65 15.81 13.66
N GLY A 252 -3.38 15.08 14.52
CA GLY A 252 -4.49 15.64 15.32
C GLY A 252 -5.78 15.93 14.54
N LYS A 253 -5.91 15.44 13.31
CA LYS A 253 -7.09 15.62 12.45
C LYS A 253 -8.11 14.47 12.62
N THR A 254 -9.14 14.42 11.77
CA THR A 254 -10.22 13.41 11.83
C THR A 254 -9.64 11.98 11.85
N ILE A 255 -8.77 11.68 10.89
CA ILE A 255 -7.84 10.56 10.93
C ILE A 255 -6.53 11.10 11.49
N ASN A 256 -6.29 10.81 12.76
CA ASN A 256 -5.15 11.33 13.50
C ASN A 256 -3.91 10.48 13.23
N THR A 257 -2.98 11.00 12.45
CA THR A 257 -1.76 10.28 12.07
C THR A 257 -0.72 10.14 13.18
N ASN A 258 -0.96 10.70 14.37
CA ASN A 258 -0.10 10.49 15.55
C ASN A 258 -0.26 9.09 16.18
N SER A 259 -1.18 8.28 15.68
CA SER A 259 -1.46 6.93 16.17
C SER A 259 -1.90 6.02 15.03
N PRO A 260 -1.72 4.69 15.15
CA PRO A 260 -2.16 3.75 14.13
C PRO A 260 -3.67 3.85 13.81
N PHE A 261 -4.03 3.44 12.61
CA PHE A 261 -5.41 3.32 12.15
C PHE A 261 -5.54 2.23 11.08
N THR A 262 -6.76 1.75 10.88
CA THR A 262 -7.11 0.81 9.81
C THR A 262 -7.46 1.57 8.54
N VAL A 263 -6.97 1.09 7.40
CA VAL A 263 -7.35 1.53 6.05
C VAL A 263 -8.12 0.38 5.38
N VAL A 264 -9.29 0.70 4.84
CA VAL A 264 -10.18 -0.25 4.15
C VAL A 264 -10.39 0.25 2.72
N THR A 265 -10.14 -0.60 1.73
CA THR A 265 -10.35 -0.29 0.31
C THR A 265 -11.24 -1.36 -0.31
N GLN A 266 -12.34 -0.93 -0.93
CA GLN A 266 -13.33 -1.80 -1.56
C GLN A 266 -13.30 -1.63 -3.07
N PHE A 267 -13.37 -2.74 -3.81
CA PHE A 267 -13.37 -2.74 -5.28
C PHE A 267 -14.71 -3.22 -5.78
N ILE A 268 -15.61 -2.27 -6.02
CA ILE A 268 -16.99 -2.56 -6.41
C ILE A 268 -17.03 -2.84 -7.91
N THR A 269 -17.65 -3.95 -8.29
CA THR A 269 -17.98 -4.26 -9.67
C THR A 269 -19.41 -3.84 -10.01
N ASP A 270 -19.65 -3.54 -11.28
CA ASP A 270 -20.93 -3.05 -11.82
C ASP A 270 -22.13 -3.99 -11.56
N ASP A 271 -21.90 -5.29 -11.45
CA ASP A 271 -22.90 -6.30 -11.17
C ASP A 271 -22.81 -6.95 -9.77
N GLY A 272 -21.83 -6.52 -8.96
CA GLY A 272 -21.59 -7.05 -7.61
C GLY A 272 -21.05 -8.49 -7.59
N THR A 273 -20.40 -8.94 -8.67
CA THR A 273 -19.76 -10.25 -8.78
C THR A 273 -18.26 -10.13 -9.00
N ASP A 274 -17.52 -11.21 -8.71
CA ASP A 274 -16.05 -11.28 -8.88
C ASP A 274 -15.62 -11.24 -10.37
N THR A 275 -16.58 -11.30 -11.30
CA THR A 275 -16.35 -11.26 -12.76
C THR A 275 -16.89 -10.00 -13.43
N GLY A 276 -17.57 -9.13 -12.68
CA GLY A 276 -18.06 -7.85 -13.19
C GLY A 276 -16.91 -6.87 -13.47
N THR A 277 -17.25 -5.76 -14.12
CA THR A 277 -16.27 -4.70 -14.42
C THR A 277 -16.12 -3.79 -13.22
N LEU A 278 -14.89 -3.45 -12.81
CA LEU A 278 -14.62 -2.46 -11.77
C LEU A 278 -15.35 -1.14 -12.08
N SER A 279 -16.27 -0.75 -11.20
CA SER A 279 -17.08 0.46 -11.35
C SER A 279 -16.69 1.56 -10.37
N GLU A 280 -16.23 1.19 -9.17
CA GLU A 280 -15.97 2.13 -8.09
C GLU A 280 -14.93 1.58 -7.10
N ILE A 281 -14.00 2.42 -6.66
CA ILE A 281 -13.08 2.14 -5.55
C ILE A 281 -13.47 3.02 -4.36
N ARG A 282 -13.84 2.40 -3.24
CA ARG A 282 -14.25 3.12 -2.02
C ARG A 282 -13.19 3.00 -0.93
N ARG A 283 -13.14 4.03 -0.08
CA ARG A 283 -12.18 4.13 1.03
C ARG A 283 -12.90 4.40 2.35
N TYR A 284 -12.55 3.61 3.36
CA TYR A 284 -12.92 3.83 4.75
C TYR A 284 -11.70 3.75 5.66
N TYR A 285 -11.82 4.30 6.85
CA TYR A 285 -10.83 4.25 7.90
C TYR A 285 -11.48 3.79 9.20
N VAL A 286 -10.74 3.08 10.03
CA VAL A 286 -11.17 2.78 11.41
C VAL A 286 -10.10 3.26 12.37
N GLN A 287 -10.45 4.17 13.27
CA GLN A 287 -9.55 4.63 14.32
C GLN A 287 -10.31 4.74 15.64
N ASN A 288 -9.72 4.20 16.70
CA ASN A 288 -10.34 4.17 18.04
C ASN A 288 -11.77 3.58 18.05
N GLY A 289 -12.01 2.57 17.21
CA GLY A 289 -13.31 1.90 17.08
C GLY A 289 -14.38 2.69 16.31
N VAL A 290 -14.04 3.85 15.74
CA VAL A 290 -14.94 4.66 14.92
C VAL A 290 -14.59 4.47 13.45
N THR A 291 -15.61 4.20 12.63
CA THR A 291 -15.48 4.13 11.17
C THR A 291 -15.72 5.50 10.55
N TYR A 292 -14.82 5.90 9.67
CA TYR A 292 -14.90 7.12 8.89
C TYR A 292 -14.91 6.76 7.40
N ALA A 293 -15.88 7.25 6.64
CA ALA A 293 -15.77 7.21 5.19
C ALA A 293 -14.77 8.27 4.71
N GLN A 294 -14.17 8.05 3.54
CA GLN A 294 -13.47 9.10 2.80
C GLN A 294 -14.36 10.35 2.71
N PRO A 295 -13.82 11.57 2.87
CA PRO A 295 -14.59 12.79 2.73
C PRO A 295 -14.99 12.98 1.26
N ASN A 296 -16.11 13.66 1.03
CA ASN A 296 -16.43 14.14 -0.32
C ASN A 296 -15.39 15.16 -0.78
N SER A 297 -15.22 15.28 -2.10
CA SER A 297 -14.51 16.41 -2.69
C SER A 297 -15.23 17.72 -2.39
N ASP A 298 -14.47 18.71 -1.94
CA ASP A 298 -14.88 20.10 -1.73
C ASP A 298 -14.52 20.98 -2.95
N ILE A 299 -13.97 20.39 -4.02
CA ILE A 299 -13.60 21.09 -5.25
C ILE A 299 -14.83 21.25 -6.15
N SER A 300 -15.15 22.49 -6.52
CA SER A 300 -16.24 22.79 -7.45
C SER A 300 -16.05 22.04 -8.78
N GLY A 301 -17.04 21.23 -9.16
CA GLY A 301 -17.05 20.44 -10.39
C GLY A 301 -16.65 18.98 -10.20
N ILE A 302 -16.08 18.61 -9.04
CA ILE A 302 -15.76 17.24 -8.65
C ILE A 302 -16.71 16.85 -7.51
N THR A 303 -17.35 15.69 -7.58
CA THR A 303 -18.34 15.27 -6.57
C THR A 303 -18.08 13.85 -6.08
N GLY A 304 -18.57 13.54 -4.89
CA GLY A 304 -18.43 12.21 -4.27
C GLY A 304 -17.12 12.01 -3.53
N ASN A 305 -16.96 10.81 -2.98
CA ASN A 305 -15.84 10.40 -2.11
C ASN A 305 -15.21 9.06 -2.53
N ALA A 306 -15.42 8.65 -3.78
CA ALA A 306 -14.97 7.38 -4.32
C ALA A 306 -14.44 7.59 -5.73
N ILE A 307 -13.48 6.76 -6.14
CA ILE A 307 -12.94 6.79 -7.49
C ILE A 307 -13.90 5.99 -8.38
N ASN A 308 -14.50 6.67 -9.35
CA ASN A 308 -15.31 6.08 -10.42
C ASN A 308 -15.07 6.87 -11.72
N ALA A 309 -15.65 6.43 -12.83
CA ALA A 309 -15.41 7.05 -14.14
C ALA A 309 -15.80 8.55 -14.19
N ASP A 310 -16.91 8.94 -13.53
CA ASP A 310 -17.36 10.33 -13.49
C ASP A 310 -16.40 11.20 -12.65
N TYR A 311 -15.94 10.67 -11.51
CA TYR A 311 -14.92 11.33 -10.68
C TYR A 311 -13.62 11.55 -11.45
N CYS A 312 -13.07 10.52 -12.10
CA CYS A 312 -11.80 10.65 -12.85
C CYS A 312 -11.91 11.62 -14.02
N THR A 313 -13.05 11.61 -14.71
CA THR A 313 -13.30 12.57 -15.81
C THR A 313 -13.38 14.00 -15.28
N ALA A 314 -14.08 14.21 -14.16
CA ALA A 314 -14.21 15.50 -13.52
C ALA A 314 -12.89 16.02 -12.95
N GLU A 315 -12.14 15.17 -12.24
CA GLU A 315 -10.81 15.47 -11.69
C GLU A 315 -9.87 15.93 -12.81
N ASN A 316 -9.74 15.13 -13.87
CA ASN A 316 -8.86 15.45 -14.99
C ASN A 316 -9.28 16.75 -15.68
N THR A 317 -10.59 17.00 -15.82
CA THR A 317 -11.08 18.22 -16.47
C THR A 317 -10.87 19.46 -15.60
N VAL A 318 -11.16 19.38 -14.30
CA VAL A 318 -11.10 20.51 -13.38
C VAL A 318 -9.66 20.89 -13.05
N PHE A 319 -8.75 19.92 -13.01
CA PHE A 319 -7.33 20.13 -12.74
C PHE A 319 -6.46 20.29 -14.00
N ASP A 320 -7.08 20.36 -15.19
CA ASP A 320 -6.39 20.50 -16.48
C ASP A 320 -5.36 19.38 -16.73
N GLY A 321 -5.74 18.16 -16.37
CA GLY A 321 -4.93 16.96 -16.49
C GLY A 321 -4.83 16.44 -17.94
N PRO A 322 -3.80 15.64 -18.25
CA PRO A 322 -3.47 15.19 -19.61
C PRO A 322 -4.45 14.14 -20.18
N GLY A 323 -5.36 13.60 -19.38
CA GLY A 323 -6.35 12.60 -19.80
C GLY A 323 -5.78 11.19 -19.99
N THR A 324 -4.62 10.90 -19.38
CA THR A 324 -3.86 9.65 -19.58
C THR A 324 -4.58 8.44 -18.98
N PHE A 325 -5.25 8.60 -17.84
CA PHE A 325 -6.07 7.53 -17.25
C PHE A 325 -7.11 6.98 -18.23
N ALA A 326 -7.88 7.86 -18.87
CA ALA A 326 -8.87 7.45 -19.87
C ALA A 326 -8.21 6.92 -21.16
N LYS A 327 -7.09 7.51 -21.58
CA LYS A 327 -6.31 7.05 -22.74
C LYS A 327 -5.86 5.60 -22.60
N HIS A 328 -5.46 5.19 -21.39
CA HIS A 328 -4.99 3.84 -21.09
C HIS A 328 -6.09 2.90 -20.56
N GLY A 329 -7.37 3.23 -20.83
CA GLY A 329 -8.51 2.33 -20.59
C GLY A 329 -9.17 2.45 -19.21
N GLY A 330 -8.69 3.35 -18.35
CA GLY A 330 -9.31 3.71 -17.08
C GLY A 330 -9.61 2.50 -16.17
N LEU A 331 -10.78 2.53 -15.52
CA LEU A 331 -11.19 1.46 -14.61
C LEU A 331 -11.41 0.10 -15.30
N SER A 332 -11.76 0.09 -16.59
CA SER A 332 -11.90 -1.17 -17.34
C SER A 332 -10.57 -1.88 -17.50
N ALA A 333 -9.50 -1.15 -17.86
CA ALA A 333 -8.15 -1.72 -17.93
C ALA A 333 -7.63 -2.13 -16.56
N MET A 334 -7.94 -1.36 -15.51
CA MET A 334 -7.66 -1.80 -14.13
C MET A 334 -8.44 -3.06 -13.74
N SER A 335 -9.67 -3.23 -14.23
CA SER A 335 -10.46 -4.43 -14.01
C SER A 335 -9.76 -5.66 -14.59
N GLU A 336 -9.17 -5.54 -15.78
CA GLU A 336 -8.38 -6.61 -16.40
C GLU A 336 -7.18 -6.96 -15.53
N ALA A 337 -6.40 -5.99 -15.06
CA ALA A 337 -5.26 -6.20 -14.17
C ALA A 337 -5.64 -6.84 -12.82
N MET A 338 -6.72 -6.38 -12.18
CA MET A 338 -7.20 -6.98 -10.93
C MET A 338 -7.69 -8.43 -11.13
N SER A 339 -8.18 -8.77 -12.33
CA SER A 339 -8.68 -10.12 -12.65
C SER A 339 -7.56 -11.14 -12.87
N THR A 340 -6.39 -10.71 -13.35
CA THR A 340 -5.21 -11.59 -13.52
C THR A 340 -4.61 -12.03 -12.18
N GLY A 341 -4.87 -11.25 -11.12
CA GLY A 341 -4.18 -11.36 -9.84
C GLY A 341 -3.00 -10.40 -9.80
N MET A 342 -2.83 -9.72 -8.66
CA MET A 342 -1.78 -8.74 -8.46
C MET A 342 -0.95 -9.07 -7.22
N VAL A 343 0.32 -8.69 -7.24
CA VAL A 343 1.27 -8.91 -6.14
C VAL A 343 1.22 -7.73 -5.19
N LEU A 344 1.07 -8.00 -3.89
CA LEU A 344 1.13 -6.99 -2.84
C LEU A 344 2.58 -6.51 -2.62
N VAL A 345 2.75 -5.19 -2.64
CA VAL A 345 4.00 -4.49 -2.38
C VAL A 345 3.87 -3.62 -1.12
N MET A 346 4.93 -3.58 -0.31
CA MET A 346 5.08 -2.70 0.84
C MET A 346 6.47 -2.06 0.80
N SER A 347 6.54 -0.73 0.82
CA SER A 347 7.80 0.01 0.67
C SER A 347 7.88 1.26 1.54
N LEU A 348 9.10 1.75 1.70
CA LEU A 348 9.39 3.05 2.28
C LEU A 348 10.49 3.71 1.46
N TRP A 349 10.24 4.92 0.98
CA TRP A 349 11.15 5.62 0.07
C TRP A 349 11.02 7.15 0.17
N ASP A 350 12.06 7.84 -0.29
CA ASP A 350 12.07 9.27 -0.61
C ASP A 350 12.19 9.48 -2.12
N ASP A 351 11.81 10.65 -2.61
CA ASP A 351 11.64 10.88 -4.05
C ASP A 351 12.76 11.73 -4.63
N TYR A 352 13.66 11.06 -5.35
CA TYR A 352 14.76 11.69 -6.08
C TYR A 352 14.36 12.44 -7.35
N TYR A 353 13.09 12.40 -7.75
CA TYR A 353 12.60 13.10 -8.94
C TYR A 353 11.86 14.39 -8.60
N ALA A 354 10.91 14.35 -7.67
CA ALA A 354 10.02 15.46 -7.35
C ALA A 354 9.91 15.76 -5.85
N ASP A 355 10.85 15.29 -5.03
CA ASP A 355 10.96 15.58 -3.59
C ASP A 355 9.67 15.27 -2.80
N MET A 356 8.83 14.35 -3.31
CA MET A 356 7.51 13.94 -2.77
C MET A 356 6.46 15.05 -2.77
N LEU A 357 6.73 16.17 -3.43
CA LEU A 357 5.88 17.36 -3.40
C LEU A 357 4.51 17.13 -4.03
N TRP A 358 4.43 16.16 -4.95
CA TRP A 358 3.18 15.75 -5.59
C TRP A 358 2.18 15.14 -4.59
N LEU A 359 2.67 14.57 -3.48
CA LEU A 359 1.87 13.95 -2.43
C LEU A 359 1.52 14.93 -1.30
N ASP A 360 2.47 15.70 -0.79
CA ASP A 360 2.35 16.38 0.51
C ASP A 360 2.55 17.90 0.51
N SER A 361 2.78 18.50 -0.67
CA SER A 361 3.13 19.92 -0.81
C SER A 361 2.28 20.61 -1.88
N THR A 362 2.75 21.75 -2.39
CA THR A 362 2.22 22.38 -3.60
C THR A 362 3.05 21.92 -4.81
N TYR A 363 2.40 21.33 -5.81
CA TYR A 363 3.06 20.87 -7.03
C TYR A 363 2.21 21.18 -8.27
N PRO A 364 2.81 21.62 -9.39
CA PRO A 364 4.20 22.06 -9.50
C PRO A 364 4.47 23.28 -8.60
N THR A 365 5.73 23.49 -8.20
CA THR A 365 6.11 24.47 -7.16
C THR A 365 5.85 25.92 -7.54
N ASN A 366 5.65 26.20 -8.82
CA ASN A 366 5.28 27.52 -9.34
C ASN A 366 3.76 27.76 -9.38
N ALA A 367 2.94 26.76 -9.07
CA ALA A 367 1.49 26.91 -9.01
C ALA A 367 1.07 27.75 -7.80
N SER A 368 -0.08 28.42 -7.92
CA SER A 368 -0.65 29.18 -6.81
C SER A 368 -1.53 28.29 -5.92
N SER A 369 -1.73 28.69 -4.67
CA SER A 369 -2.71 28.03 -3.79
C SER A 369 -4.15 28.06 -4.31
N SER A 370 -4.46 28.97 -5.26
CA SER A 370 -5.75 29.03 -5.95
C SER A 370 -5.86 28.15 -7.19
N THR A 371 -4.75 27.54 -7.65
CA THR A 371 -4.77 26.63 -8.80
C THR A 371 -5.41 25.31 -8.35
N PRO A 372 -6.57 24.91 -8.92
CA PRO A 372 -7.22 23.66 -8.57
C PRO A 372 -6.25 22.47 -8.70
N GLY A 373 -6.23 21.59 -7.70
CA GLY A 373 -5.39 20.39 -7.70
C GLY A 373 -3.91 20.64 -7.38
N ALA A 374 -3.45 21.89 -7.22
CA ALA A 374 -2.05 22.20 -6.98
C ALA A 374 -1.59 21.98 -5.54
N VAL A 375 -2.46 22.04 -4.53
CA VAL A 375 -2.10 21.88 -3.11
C VAL A 375 -2.53 20.49 -2.63
N ARG A 376 -1.57 19.67 -2.19
CA ARG A 376 -1.77 18.24 -1.85
C ARG A 376 -1.42 17.93 -0.39
N GLY A 377 -0.84 18.88 0.32
CA GLY A 377 -0.60 18.83 1.75
C GLY A 377 -0.07 20.15 2.27
N SER A 378 0.41 20.13 3.50
CA SER A 378 0.91 21.33 4.20
C SER A 378 2.43 21.46 4.22
N CYS A 379 3.16 20.59 3.54
CA CYS A 379 4.62 20.63 3.51
C CYS A 379 5.13 21.81 2.68
N SER A 380 6.36 22.24 2.96
CA SER A 380 7.03 23.29 2.18
C SER A 380 7.36 22.79 0.77
N THR A 381 7.39 23.70 -0.22
CA THR A 381 7.91 23.38 -1.57
C THR A 381 9.43 23.14 -1.56
N ASP A 382 10.13 23.51 -0.49
CA ASP A 382 11.56 23.27 -0.30
C ASP A 382 11.83 22.03 0.57
N SER A 383 10.79 21.25 0.91
CA SER A 383 10.94 20.02 1.69
C SER A 383 11.25 18.81 0.79
N GLY A 384 11.53 17.66 1.41
CA GLY A 384 11.63 16.38 0.71
C GLY A 384 12.87 16.11 -0.12
N VAL A 385 13.79 17.08 -0.23
CA VAL A 385 15.12 16.87 -0.85
C VAL A 385 15.81 15.65 -0.20
N PRO A 386 16.12 14.58 -0.95
CA PRO A 386 16.63 13.31 -0.42
C PRO A 386 17.80 13.44 0.57
N ALA A 387 18.86 14.14 0.16
CA ALA A 387 20.03 14.36 1.00
C ALA A 387 19.71 15.07 2.33
N THR A 388 18.66 15.89 2.37
CA THR A 388 18.21 16.56 3.59
C THR A 388 17.40 15.60 4.46
N ILE A 389 16.46 14.84 3.87
CA ILE A 389 15.56 13.97 4.64
C ILE A 389 16.28 12.73 5.19
N GLU A 390 17.19 12.12 4.42
CA GLU A 390 18.04 11.01 4.85
C GLU A 390 18.87 11.37 6.08
N SER A 391 19.38 12.60 6.12
CA SER A 391 20.19 13.11 7.25
C SER A 391 19.35 13.56 8.44
N ALA A 392 18.23 14.25 8.19
CA ALA A 392 17.40 14.83 9.23
C ALA A 392 16.49 13.81 9.92
N SER A 393 16.05 12.78 9.18
CA SER A 393 15.04 11.84 9.65
C SER A 393 15.43 10.36 9.44
N PRO A 394 16.68 9.93 9.71
CA PRO A 394 17.16 8.57 9.40
C PRO A 394 16.37 7.48 10.12
N ASN A 395 15.89 7.79 11.34
CA ASN A 395 15.14 6.86 12.19
C ASN A 395 13.64 6.79 11.84
N SER A 396 13.21 7.41 10.72
CA SER A 396 11.82 7.31 10.27
C SER A 396 11.47 5.86 9.93
N TYR A 397 10.20 5.50 10.09
CA TYR A 397 9.74 4.16 9.77
C TYR A 397 8.25 4.14 9.49
N VAL A 398 7.82 3.09 8.80
CA VAL A 398 6.42 2.73 8.61
C VAL A 398 6.16 1.33 9.16
N ILE A 399 4.96 1.12 9.67
CA ILE A 399 4.49 -0.20 10.09
C ILE A 399 3.23 -0.56 9.33
N TYR A 400 3.24 -1.70 8.65
CA TYR A 400 2.05 -2.33 8.07
C TYR A 400 1.68 -3.55 8.90
N SER A 401 0.41 -3.74 9.19
CA SER A 401 -0.03 -4.89 9.98
C SER A 401 -1.46 -5.30 9.72
N ASN A 402 -1.87 -6.45 10.26
CA ASN A 402 -3.26 -6.88 10.32
C ASN A 402 -3.96 -6.91 8.95
N ILE A 403 -3.23 -7.35 7.92
CA ILE A 403 -3.77 -7.47 6.56
C ILE A 403 -4.93 -8.46 6.55
N LYS A 404 -6.04 -8.05 5.96
CA LYS A 404 -7.28 -8.83 5.78
C LYS A 404 -7.81 -8.64 4.37
N VAL A 405 -8.25 -9.73 3.75
CA VAL A 405 -8.88 -9.72 2.43
C VAL A 405 -10.15 -10.56 2.47
N GLY A 406 -11.24 -10.09 1.91
CA GLY A 406 -12.46 -10.89 1.79
C GLY A 406 -13.61 -10.13 1.11
N PRO A 407 -14.82 -10.69 1.11
CA PRO A 407 -15.98 -10.04 0.54
C PRO A 407 -16.21 -8.64 1.13
N ILE A 408 -16.82 -7.75 0.36
CA ILE A 408 -17.16 -6.39 0.80
C ILE A 408 -17.85 -6.39 2.17
N GLY A 409 -17.30 -5.62 3.11
CA GLY A 409 -17.83 -5.49 4.48
C GLY A 409 -17.46 -6.64 5.42
N SER A 410 -16.53 -7.52 5.04
CA SER A 410 -16.10 -8.65 5.87
C SER A 410 -14.88 -8.35 6.76
N THR A 411 -14.11 -7.30 6.49
CA THR A 411 -12.81 -7.10 7.17
C THR A 411 -12.87 -6.07 8.31
N PHE A 412 -13.97 -5.32 8.41
CA PHE A 412 -14.16 -4.25 9.40
C PHE A 412 -15.62 -4.16 9.88
N SER A 413 -15.84 -3.59 11.06
CA SER A 413 -17.16 -3.51 11.71
C SER A 413 -18.01 -2.30 11.27
N GLY A 414 -17.92 -1.91 9.99
CA GLY A 414 -18.59 -0.72 9.46
C GLY A 414 -19.62 -1.02 8.37
N GLY A 415 -20.87 -1.28 8.78
CA GLY A 415 -22.05 -1.02 7.95
C GLY A 415 -22.53 -2.18 7.06
N SER A 416 -23.36 -3.06 7.62
CA SER A 416 -24.40 -3.71 6.84
C SER A 416 -25.35 -2.66 6.28
N SER A 417 -25.08 -2.13 5.08
CA SER A 417 -26.10 -1.54 4.22
C SER A 417 -26.32 -2.48 3.04
N SER A 418 -27.19 -3.46 3.23
CA SER A 418 -27.79 -4.20 2.14
C SER A 418 -28.44 -3.22 1.17
N GLY A 419 -27.93 -3.15 -0.06
CA GLY A 419 -28.67 -2.59 -1.17
C GLY A 419 -29.98 -3.35 -1.33
N SER A 420 -31.10 -2.66 -1.17
CA SER A 420 -32.39 -3.15 -1.65
C SER A 420 -33.13 -2.00 -2.31
N SER A 421 -33.29 -2.15 -3.61
CA SER A 421 -34.07 -1.30 -4.50
C SER A 421 -35.50 -1.19 -3.97
N GLY A 422 -35.93 0.02 -3.63
CA GLY A 422 -37.21 0.29 -2.97
C GLY A 422 -38.05 1.29 -3.76
N SER A 423 -38.86 0.74 -4.68
CA SER A 423 -39.93 1.43 -5.40
C SER A 423 -40.91 2.12 -4.44
N THR A 424 -41.29 3.33 -4.81
CA THR A 424 -42.25 4.22 -4.14
C THR A 424 -43.62 3.55 -3.99
N SER A 425 -44.09 3.34 -2.76
CA SER A 425 -45.53 3.27 -2.50
C SER A 425 -45.89 3.86 -1.14
N THR A 426 -46.83 4.79 -1.21
CA THR A 426 -47.41 5.58 -0.13
C THR A 426 -48.36 4.72 0.68
N SER A 427 -48.19 4.64 2.00
CA SER A 427 -49.22 4.11 2.90
C SER A 427 -49.24 4.87 4.22
N THR A 428 -50.44 5.34 4.54
CA THR A 428 -50.87 6.17 5.67
C THR A 428 -50.61 5.52 7.03
N LYS A 429 -50.03 6.31 7.96
CA LYS A 429 -49.88 5.96 9.39
C LYS A 429 -51.23 6.05 10.10
N THR A 430 -51.68 4.95 10.71
CA THR A 430 -52.66 4.95 11.80
C THR A 430 -51.94 4.65 13.11
N SER A 431 -52.05 5.60 14.04
CA SER A 431 -51.54 5.53 15.41
C SER A 431 -52.33 4.49 16.22
N THR A 432 -51.65 3.50 16.79
CA THR A 432 -52.15 2.71 17.92
C THR A 432 -51.08 2.61 19.00
N THR A 433 -51.43 3.12 20.17
CA THR A 433 -50.65 3.12 21.40
C THR A 433 -50.62 1.70 21.98
N SER A 434 -49.43 1.14 22.18
CA SER A 434 -49.26 -0.03 23.05
C SER A 434 -48.10 0.20 24.02
N THR A 435 -48.44 0.16 25.30
CA THR A 435 -47.55 0.15 26.45
C THR A 435 -46.76 -1.16 26.45
N LYS A 436 -45.43 -1.08 26.42
CA LYS A 436 -44.57 -2.24 26.64
C LYS A 436 -43.49 -1.95 27.68
N THR A 437 -43.56 -2.76 28.72
CA THR A 437 -42.77 -2.80 29.95
C THR A 437 -41.27 -2.91 29.69
N THR A 438 -40.50 -2.11 30.42
CA THR A 438 -39.03 -2.14 30.47
C THR A 438 -38.57 -3.34 31.30
N THR A 439 -37.83 -4.27 30.69
CA THR A 439 -37.08 -5.30 31.42
C THR A 439 -35.60 -5.18 31.09
N THR A 440 -34.84 -4.68 32.05
CA THR A 440 -33.37 -4.66 32.06
C THR A 440 -32.87 -6.09 32.28
N ALA A 441 -32.18 -6.67 31.30
CA ALA A 441 -31.54 -7.97 31.44
C ALA A 441 -30.06 -7.78 31.85
N THR A 442 -29.76 -8.10 33.11
CA THR A 442 -28.38 -8.22 33.61
C THR A 442 -27.91 -9.64 33.35
N SER A 443 -27.05 -9.85 32.36
CA SER A 443 -26.41 -11.14 32.09
C SER A 443 -25.31 -11.41 33.12
N THR A 444 -25.61 -12.23 34.13
CA THR A 444 -24.60 -12.81 35.03
C THR A 444 -24.09 -14.10 34.39
N SER A 445 -22.89 -14.08 33.78
CA SER A 445 -22.24 -15.30 33.32
C SER A 445 -21.45 -15.91 34.48
N THR A 446 -21.83 -17.12 34.88
CA THR A 446 -21.15 -17.97 35.87
C THR A 446 -19.86 -18.62 35.32
N ALA A 447 -19.18 -17.99 34.36
CA ALA A 447 -17.95 -18.51 33.77
C ALA A 447 -16.74 -18.22 34.68
N VAL A 448 -15.84 -19.18 34.83
CA VAL A 448 -14.52 -18.99 35.46
C VAL A 448 -13.47 -18.69 34.40
N ALA A 449 -12.50 -17.82 34.70
CA ALA A 449 -11.37 -17.52 33.82
C ALA A 449 -10.40 -18.72 33.79
N GLN A 450 -9.97 -19.12 32.58
CA GLN A 450 -9.00 -20.21 32.40
C GLN A 450 -7.58 -19.74 32.74
N HIS A 451 -6.60 -20.65 32.78
CA HIS A 451 -5.18 -20.29 32.94
C HIS A 451 -4.81 -19.17 31.95
N TYR A 452 -4.11 -18.14 32.42
CA TYR A 452 -3.74 -16.93 31.69
C TYR A 452 -4.90 -16.01 31.27
N GLY A 453 -6.15 -16.34 31.60
CA GLY A 453 -7.31 -15.49 31.37
C GLY A 453 -7.38 -14.29 32.33
N GLN A 454 -8.02 -13.21 31.88
CA GLN A 454 -8.27 -12.04 32.73
C GLN A 454 -9.34 -12.36 33.78
N CYS A 455 -9.03 -12.05 35.04
CA CYS A 455 -9.88 -12.29 36.20
C CYS A 455 -10.20 -11.03 37.01
N GLY A 456 -9.79 -9.85 36.52
CA GLY A 456 -10.01 -8.59 37.20
C GLY A 456 -9.38 -7.39 36.50
N GLY A 457 -9.62 -6.20 37.05
CA GLY A 457 -9.19 -4.92 36.50
C GLY A 457 -10.31 -3.88 36.51
N GLN A 458 -9.97 -2.59 36.63
CA GLN A 458 -10.96 -1.52 36.50
C GLN A 458 -11.69 -1.60 35.16
N GLY A 459 -13.03 -1.65 35.20
CA GLY A 459 -13.89 -1.77 34.02
C GLY A 459 -14.14 -3.22 33.54
N TRP A 460 -13.52 -4.23 34.16
CA TRP A 460 -13.75 -5.63 33.79
C TRP A 460 -15.14 -6.10 34.22
N THR A 461 -15.91 -6.63 33.27
CA THR A 461 -17.26 -7.18 33.47
C THR A 461 -17.34 -8.70 33.30
N GLY A 462 -16.19 -9.36 33.06
CA GLY A 462 -16.09 -10.80 32.87
C GLY A 462 -15.84 -11.59 34.16
N PRO A 463 -15.41 -12.85 34.04
CA PRO A 463 -15.12 -13.73 35.18
C PRO A 463 -14.19 -13.10 36.21
N THR A 464 -14.52 -13.21 37.50
CA THR A 464 -13.67 -12.75 38.61
C THR A 464 -13.03 -13.89 39.41
N THR A 465 -13.31 -15.13 39.02
CA THR A 465 -12.79 -16.35 39.66
C THR A 465 -12.05 -17.19 38.62
N CYS A 466 -10.88 -17.72 39.00
CA CYS A 466 -10.08 -18.58 38.15
C CYS A 466 -10.52 -20.04 38.25
N ALA A 467 -10.37 -20.80 37.16
CA ALA A 467 -10.48 -22.24 37.18
C ALA A 467 -9.40 -22.82 38.10
N SER A 468 -9.75 -23.82 38.93
CA SER A 468 -8.76 -24.53 39.74
C SER A 468 -7.71 -25.19 38.83
N PRO A 469 -6.40 -25.13 39.14
CA PRO A 469 -5.77 -24.69 40.40
C PRO A 469 -5.29 -23.23 40.45
N TYR A 470 -5.69 -22.38 39.49
CA TYR A 470 -5.10 -21.05 39.30
C TYR A 470 -5.65 -20.01 40.28
N THR A 471 -4.85 -18.98 40.56
CA THR A 471 -5.21 -17.86 41.44
C THR A 471 -5.18 -16.54 40.67
N CYS A 472 -6.18 -15.68 40.92
CA CYS A 472 -6.25 -14.37 40.29
C CYS A 472 -5.17 -13.44 40.88
N THR A 473 -4.17 -13.10 40.07
CA THR A 473 -3.03 -12.27 40.46
C THR A 473 -3.15 -10.89 39.81
N VAL A 474 -3.10 -9.83 40.61
CA VAL A 474 -3.17 -8.44 40.12
C VAL A 474 -1.85 -8.07 39.44
N GLN A 475 -1.91 -7.60 38.19
CA GLN A 475 -0.74 -7.09 37.46
C GLN A 475 -0.68 -5.57 37.49
N ASN A 476 -1.83 -4.91 37.26
CA ASN A 476 -1.96 -3.46 37.38
C ASN A 476 -3.43 -3.08 37.66
N ALA A 477 -3.71 -1.77 37.79
CA ALA A 477 -5.05 -1.26 38.12
C ALA A 477 -6.17 -1.69 37.14
N TYR A 478 -5.82 -1.98 35.89
CA TYR A 478 -6.75 -2.33 34.82
C TYR A 478 -6.72 -3.82 34.45
N TYR A 479 -5.83 -4.62 35.06
CA TYR A 479 -5.64 -6.01 34.66
C TYR A 479 -5.18 -6.93 35.79
N SER A 480 -5.89 -8.05 35.96
CA SER A 480 -5.52 -9.18 36.82
C SER A 480 -5.66 -10.48 36.02
N GLN A 481 -4.76 -11.44 36.24
CA GLN A 481 -4.64 -12.66 35.43
C GLN A 481 -4.64 -13.93 36.30
N CYS A 482 -5.25 -15.01 35.81
CA CYS A 482 -5.15 -16.33 36.42
C CYS A 482 -3.77 -16.97 36.17
N LEU A 483 -3.03 -17.25 37.25
CA LEU A 483 -1.71 -17.89 37.24
C LEU A 483 -1.65 -19.11 38.18
#